data_AF-A0A7V6KT68-F1
#
_entry.id   AF-A0A7V6KT68-F1
#
_cell.length_a   1.000
_cell.length_b   1.000
_cell.length_c   1.000
_cell.angle_alpha   90.00
_cell.angle_beta   90.00
_cell.angle_gamma   90.00
#
_symmetry.space_group_name_H-M   'P 1'
#
loop_
_entity.id
_entity.type
_entity.pdbx_description
1 polymer ?
#
loop_
_entity_poly.entity_id
_entity_poly.type
_entity_poly.pdbx_seq_one_letter_code
_entity_poly.pdbx_strand_id
1 'polypeptide(L)'
;MKKNILLLIMLICTTAFAQTNEETEEAPKWKMTVDVQYVTQHYWRGLGEGPLFGEAPSFEPSIMFRHKHWNIGVGSGSSFDGLYKAVVPWVSFSPVENLWIGI
;
A
#
# COMPACT_ATOMS: atom_id res chain seq x y z
N MET A 1 6.43 44.75 28.37
CA MET A 1 5.50 43.96 27.53
C MET A 1 6.18 42.85 26.72
N LYS A 2 7.35 43.06 26.09
CA LYS A 2 8.03 42.02 25.27
C LYS A 2 8.51 40.77 26.03
N LYS A 3 8.93 40.91 27.31
CA LYS A 3 9.39 39.78 28.14
C LYS A 3 8.29 38.75 28.46
N ASN A 4 7.04 39.19 28.61
CA ASN A 4 5.92 38.32 28.99
C ASN A 4 5.41 37.48 27.81
N ILE A 5 5.56 37.99 26.58
CA ILE A 5 5.21 37.26 25.35
C ILE A 5 6.18 36.11 25.12
N LEU A 6 7.47 36.31 25.38
CA LEU A 6 8.48 35.26 25.22
C LEU A 6 8.26 34.09 26.21
N LEU A 7 7.87 34.41 27.44
CA LEU A 7 7.50 33.41 28.46
C LEU A 7 6.27 32.61 28.06
N LEU A 8 5.27 33.26 27.46
CA LEU A 8 4.06 32.58 26.96
C LEU A 8 4.39 31.61 25.82
N ILE A 9 5.27 32.01 24.89
CA ILE A 9 5.70 31.17 23.76
C ILE A 9 6.47 29.95 24.26
N MET A 10 7.39 30.13 25.23
CA MET A 10 8.10 28.98 25.81
C MET A 10 7.17 28.00 26.51
N LEU A 11 6.12 28.49 27.19
CA LEU A 11 5.16 27.64 27.90
C LEU A 11 4.25 26.83 26.95
N ILE A 12 3.90 27.40 25.80
CA ILE A 12 3.11 26.70 24.77
C ILE A 12 3.96 25.61 24.09
N CYS A 13 5.25 25.89 23.85
CA CYS A 13 6.14 24.89 23.25
C CYS A 13 6.33 23.67 24.16
N THR A 14 6.52 23.85 25.48
CA THR A 14 6.77 22.71 26.39
C THR A 14 5.54 21.83 26.60
N THR A 15 4.32 22.40 26.56
CA THR A 15 3.08 21.61 26.71
C THR A 15 2.72 20.83 25.44
N ALA A 16 3.04 21.34 24.26
CA ALA A 16 2.84 20.61 22.99
C ALA A 16 3.74 19.38 22.87
N PHE A 17 4.99 19.44 23.36
CA PHE A 17 5.89 18.28 23.36
C PHE A 17 5.62 17.29 24.50
N ALA A 18 5.01 17.74 25.60
CA ALA A 18 4.67 16.88 26.74
C ALA A 18 3.40 16.03 26.54
N GLN A 19 2.60 16.28 25.50
CA GLN A 19 1.45 15.43 25.12
C GLN A 19 1.80 14.32 24.13
N THR A 20 3.08 14.12 23.83
CA THR A 20 3.51 12.90 23.16
C THR A 20 3.39 11.77 24.17
N ASN A 21 2.18 11.18 24.24
CA ASN A 21 1.90 9.97 25.00
C ASN A 21 3.10 9.02 24.83
N GLU A 22 3.75 8.68 25.94
CA GLU A 22 4.58 7.48 26.04
C GLU A 22 3.68 6.24 25.99
N GLU A 23 2.80 6.14 25.00
CA GLU A 23 2.52 4.83 24.45
C GLU A 23 3.79 4.49 23.71
N THR A 24 4.61 3.65 24.31
CA THR A 24 5.62 2.89 23.58
C THR A 24 4.82 2.00 22.63
N GLU A 25 4.30 2.58 21.54
CA GLU A 25 3.55 1.87 20.52
C GLU A 25 4.50 0.81 20.00
N GLU A 26 4.23 -0.46 20.31
CA GLU A 26 4.89 -1.56 19.63
C GLU A 26 4.82 -1.26 18.14
N ALA A 27 5.98 -1.31 17.47
CA ALA A 27 6.04 -1.04 16.04
C ALA A 27 4.94 -1.86 15.33
N PRO A 28 4.14 -1.24 14.44
CA PRO A 28 2.99 -1.90 13.85
C PRO A 28 3.45 -3.21 13.19
N LYS A 29 2.92 -4.34 13.68
CA LYS A 29 3.22 -5.66 13.13
C LYS A 29 2.51 -5.78 11.79
N TRP A 30 3.26 -5.60 10.71
CA TRP A 30 2.80 -5.83 9.34
C TRP A 30 2.92 -7.31 8.99
N LYS A 31 1.86 -7.89 8.43
CA LYS A 31 1.91 -9.23 7.85
C LYS A 31 2.35 -9.11 6.39
N MET A 32 3.54 -9.63 6.09
CA MET A 32 4.01 -9.79 4.72
C MET A 32 3.46 -11.09 4.12
N THR A 33 3.01 -11.04 2.87
CA THR A 33 2.59 -12.20 2.08
C THR A 33 3.26 -12.10 0.71
N VAL A 34 3.79 -13.23 0.23
CA VAL A 34 4.35 -13.36 -1.12
C VAL A 34 3.52 -14.37 -1.87
N ASP A 35 3.15 -14.04 -3.10
CA ASP A 35 2.35 -14.91 -3.97
C ASP A 35 2.95 -14.94 -5.37
N VAL A 36 2.78 -16.06 -6.08
CA VAL A 36 3.22 -16.21 -7.47
C VAL A 36 2.12 -16.87 -8.25
N GLN A 37 1.58 -16.18 -9.24
CA GLN A 37 0.48 -16.66 -10.06
C GLN A 37 0.97 -17.09 -11.43
N TYR A 38 0.46 -18.22 -11.91
CA TYR A 38 0.57 -18.63 -13.30
C TYR A 38 -0.72 -18.25 -14.02
N VAL A 39 -0.66 -17.24 -14.87
CA VAL A 39 -1.83 -16.66 -15.53
C VAL A 39 -1.89 -17.16 -16.96
N THR A 40 -2.97 -17.85 -17.32
CA THR A 40 -3.19 -18.39 -18.66
C THR A 40 -4.00 -17.46 -19.56
N GLN A 41 -4.47 -16.32 -19.04
CA GLN A 41 -5.21 -15.29 -19.79
C GLN A 41 -5.38 -13.99 -18.98
N HIS A 42 -5.38 -12.83 -19.66
CA HIS A 42 -5.47 -11.50 -19.04
C HIS A 42 -6.84 -10.81 -19.18
N TYR A 43 -7.92 -11.56 -19.44
CA TYR A 43 -9.26 -11.00 -19.74
C TYR A 43 -9.84 -10.06 -18.67
N TRP A 44 -9.46 -10.23 -17.40
CA TRP A 44 -10.08 -9.54 -16.27
C TRP A 44 -9.59 -8.10 -16.04
N ARG A 45 -8.57 -7.62 -16.79
CA ARG A 45 -8.07 -6.23 -16.65
C ARG A 45 -8.88 -5.18 -17.42
N GLY A 46 -10.13 -5.48 -17.76
CA GLY A 46 -11.16 -4.48 -18.07
C GLY A 46 -11.04 -3.73 -19.39
N LEU A 47 -10.04 -4.02 -20.24
CA LEU A 47 -9.90 -3.34 -21.53
C LEU A 47 -10.24 -4.19 -22.75
N GLY A 48 -10.52 -5.49 -22.61
CA GLY A 48 -11.26 -6.31 -23.59
C GLY A 48 -10.74 -6.35 -25.04
N GLU A 49 -9.66 -5.66 -25.37
CA GLU A 49 -9.19 -5.45 -26.74
C GLU A 49 -8.06 -6.42 -27.05
N GLY A 50 -8.46 -7.66 -27.36
CA GLY A 50 -7.66 -8.60 -28.15
C GLY A 50 -6.18 -8.77 -27.74
N PRO A 51 -5.26 -9.00 -28.68
CA PRO A 51 -3.86 -9.39 -28.43
C PRO A 51 -2.98 -8.32 -27.76
N LEU A 52 -3.55 -7.22 -27.25
CA LEU A 52 -2.80 -6.10 -26.66
C LEU A 52 -2.15 -6.41 -25.31
N PHE A 53 -2.51 -7.53 -24.67
CA PHE A 53 -1.96 -7.98 -23.39
C PHE A 53 -1.12 -9.26 -23.50
N GLY A 54 -0.61 -9.53 -24.70
CA GLY A 54 0.22 -10.70 -24.99
C GLY A 54 -0.54 -12.01 -25.00
N GLU A 55 0.02 -12.99 -25.69
CA GLU A 55 -0.35 -14.39 -25.53
C GLU A 55 0.15 -14.84 -24.17
N ALA A 56 -0.79 -15.08 -23.26
CA ALA A 56 -0.54 -15.86 -22.08
C ALA A 56 0.12 -17.21 -22.48
N PRO A 57 0.93 -17.84 -21.61
CA PRO A 57 0.97 -17.64 -20.18
C PRO A 57 1.89 -16.50 -19.69
N SER A 58 1.68 -16.05 -18.45
CA SER A 58 2.60 -15.19 -17.69
C SER A 58 2.84 -15.75 -16.28
N PHE A 59 4.02 -15.43 -15.73
CA PHE A 59 4.28 -15.57 -14.31
C PHE A 59 4.17 -14.19 -13.64
N GLU A 60 3.33 -14.09 -12.62
CA GLU A 60 3.01 -12.83 -11.94
C GLU A 60 3.29 -12.93 -10.44
N PRO A 61 4.52 -12.59 -9.99
CA PRO A 61 4.83 -12.53 -8.56
C PRO A 61 4.28 -11.25 -7.93
N SER A 62 3.94 -11.33 -6.65
CA SER A 62 3.53 -10.18 -5.87
C SER A 62 3.99 -10.25 -4.42
N ILE A 63 4.18 -9.07 -3.82
CA ILE A 63 4.47 -8.90 -2.40
C ILE A 63 3.43 -7.95 -1.82
N MET A 64 2.88 -8.32 -0.69
CA MET A 64 1.79 -7.60 -0.01
C MET A 64 2.08 -7.44 1.47
N PHE A 65 1.79 -6.27 2.01
CA PHE A 65 1.89 -5.91 3.42
C PHE A 65 0.51 -5.54 3.94
N ARG A 66 0.04 -6.25 4.97
CA ARG A 66 -1.24 -5.98 5.62
C ARG A 66 -1.07 -5.56 7.07
N HIS A 67 -1.78 -4.51 7.47
CA HIS A 67 -1.87 -4.09 8.86
C HIS A 67 -3.23 -3.44 9.13
N LYS A 68 -4.01 -4.01 10.06
CA LYS A 68 -5.39 -3.59 10.36
C LYS A 68 -6.21 -3.52 9.05
N HIS A 69 -6.68 -2.33 8.69
CA HIS A 69 -7.50 -2.06 7.52
C HIS A 69 -6.68 -1.73 6.27
N TRP A 70 -5.35 -1.74 6.33
CA TRP A 70 -4.48 -1.38 5.21
C TRP A 70 -3.88 -2.60 4.53
N ASN A 71 -3.85 -2.56 3.21
CA ASN A 71 -3.20 -3.52 2.35
C ASN A 71 -2.46 -2.76 1.24
N ILE A 72 -1.14 -2.87 1.27
CA ILE A 72 -0.24 -2.21 0.32
C ILE A 72 0.57 -3.31 -0.33
N GLY A 73 0.81 -3.21 -1.63
CA GLY A 73 1.67 -4.17 -2.28
C GLY A 73 2.09 -3.77 -3.67
N VAL A 74 2.85 -4.66 -4.28
CA VAL A 74 3.28 -4.54 -5.64
C VAL A 74 3.28 -5.92 -6.28
N GLY A 75 2.71 -5.98 -7.47
CA GLY A 75 2.74 -7.13 -8.36
C GLY A 75 3.55 -6.78 -9.58
N SER A 76 4.22 -7.76 -10.16
CA SER A 76 4.74 -7.65 -11.50
C SER A 76 4.27 -8.82 -12.34
N GLY A 77 4.29 -8.66 -13.65
CA GLY A 77 3.92 -9.73 -14.57
C GLY A 77 4.58 -9.51 -15.91
N SER A 78 4.99 -10.61 -16.54
CA SER A 78 5.43 -10.62 -17.93
C SER A 78 4.88 -11.85 -18.63
N SER A 79 4.29 -11.68 -19.80
CA SER A 79 3.93 -12.79 -20.68
C SER A 79 5.19 -13.39 -21.33
N PHE A 80 5.12 -14.67 -21.72
CA PHE A 80 6.26 -15.36 -22.33
C PHE A 80 6.60 -14.88 -23.73
N ASP A 81 5.61 -14.37 -24.46
CA ASP A 81 5.82 -13.71 -25.76
C ASP A 81 6.45 -12.31 -25.63
N GLY A 82 6.57 -11.80 -24.39
CA GLY A 82 7.22 -10.54 -24.07
C GLY A 82 6.40 -9.28 -24.40
N LEU A 83 5.16 -9.43 -24.85
CA LEU A 83 4.28 -8.30 -25.20
C LEU A 83 3.69 -7.62 -23.96
N TYR A 84 3.24 -8.40 -22.99
CA TYR A 84 2.72 -7.86 -21.73
C TYR A 84 3.82 -7.81 -20.67
N LYS A 85 3.99 -6.62 -20.10
CA LYS A 85 4.86 -6.32 -18.97
C LYS A 85 4.18 -5.30 -18.08
N ALA A 86 4.03 -5.62 -16.81
CA ALA A 86 3.38 -4.72 -15.86
C ALA A 86 4.12 -4.71 -14.52
N VAL A 87 4.11 -3.53 -13.90
CA VAL A 87 4.35 -3.34 -12.47
C VAL A 87 3.11 -2.64 -11.95
N VAL A 88 2.42 -3.30 -11.02
CA VAL A 88 1.13 -2.87 -10.49
C VAL A 88 1.32 -2.65 -9.00
N PRO A 89 1.69 -1.43 -8.56
CA PRO A 89 1.57 -1.07 -7.16
C PRO A 89 0.08 -0.93 -6.82
N TRP A 90 -0.29 -1.26 -5.59
CA TRP A 90 -1.61 -0.95 -5.08
C TRP A 90 -1.57 -0.49 -3.63
N VAL A 91 -2.58 0.29 -3.28
CA VAL A 91 -2.91 0.66 -1.90
C VAL A 91 -4.41 0.53 -1.74
N SER A 92 -4.83 -0.27 -0.76
CA SER A 92 -6.23 -0.51 -0.47
C SER A 92 -6.52 -0.43 1.01
N PHE A 93 -7.73 0.04 1.31
CA PHE A 93 -8.29 0.16 2.64
C PHE A 93 -9.55 -0.69 2.76
N SER A 94 -9.74 -1.35 3.91
CA SER A 94 -10.88 -2.22 4.19
C SER A 94 -11.79 -1.58 5.23
N PRO A 95 -12.87 -0.87 4.86
CA PRO A 95 -13.79 -0.26 5.84
C PRO A 95 -14.59 -1.31 6.62
N VAL A 96 -14.80 -2.48 6.02
CA VAL A 96 -15.43 -3.65 6.63
C VAL A 96 -14.64 -4.90 6.24
N GLU A 97 -14.89 -6.02 6.92
CA GLU A 97 -14.23 -7.28 6.63
C GLU A 97 -14.47 -7.72 5.16
N ASN A 98 -13.41 -8.19 4.49
CA ASN A 98 -13.43 -8.72 3.12
C ASN A 98 -13.83 -7.74 2.00
N LEU A 99 -14.00 -6.44 2.27
CA LEU A 99 -14.19 -5.42 1.23
C LEU A 99 -12.97 -4.51 1.16
N TRP A 100 -12.18 -4.61 0.10
CA TRP A 100 -11.02 -3.75 -0.14
C TRP A 100 -11.35 -2.68 -1.18
N ILE A 101 -11.05 -1.42 -0.87
CA ILE A 101 -11.25 -0.27 -1.75
C ILE A 101 -9.89 0.39 -1.94
N GLY A 102 -9.45 0.54 -3.19
CA GLY A 102 -8.10 1.03 -3.47
C GLY A 102 -7.83 1.28 -4.94
N ILE A 103 -6.59 1.69 -5.21
CA ILE A 103 -5.99 1.84 -6.53
C ILE A 103 -4.86 0.84 -6.62
#